data_AF-A0A3B1AT03-F1
#
_entry.id   AF-A0A3B1AT03-F1
#
_cell.length_a   1.000
_cell.length_b   1.000
_cell.length_c   1.000
_cell.angle_alpha   90.00
_cell.angle_beta   90.00
_cell.angle_gamma   90.00
#
_symmetry.space_group_name_H-M   'P 1'
#
loop_
_entity.id
_entity.type
_entity.pdbx_description
1 polymer ?
#
loop_
_entity_poly.entity_id
_entity_poly.type
_entity_poly.pdbx_seq_one_letter_code
_entity_poly.pdbx_strand_id
1 'polypeptide(L)'
;QTVPSQLKDVVNDAQLLRLDFGIFALHMMLTATFVVLPLALRDAAGLDTDHHWYVYLPVMVFSMLLMIPFVIIAEKKRRIKSIFTACVLALALAEVIFMTFNDSLYGIVIGLFIFFTAFNALEATLPSLIAKMVSPNNKGTAMGVYSSSQFMGAFFGGVLGGWLYSIGGFEAVFGFCVAVAVVWFCVAATMQSPRYLSSHLVRVGKIDEEQARHLVGEFTKVTGVAEAVVLPEDGVAYLKVDLRALDREALKAFAEKDDAAGGAAPG
;
A
#
# COMPACT_ATOMS: atom_id res chain seq x y z
N GLN A 1 -8.30 -10.57 23.16
CA GLN A 1 -7.98 -9.12 23.25
C GLN A 1 -9.30 -8.36 23.09
N THR A 2 -9.49 -7.24 23.79
CA THR A 2 -10.74 -6.45 23.70
C THR A 2 -10.66 -5.43 22.56
N VAL A 3 -11.79 -5.14 21.91
CA VAL A 3 -11.86 -4.22 20.75
C VAL A 3 -11.20 -2.84 21.02
N PRO A 4 -11.33 -2.21 22.20
CA PRO A 4 -10.69 -0.92 22.47
C PRO A 4 -9.16 -0.97 22.54
N SER A 5 -8.56 -2.08 23.01
CA SER A 5 -7.10 -2.20 23.05
C SER A 5 -6.53 -2.35 21.64
N GLN A 6 -7.22 -3.08 20.76
CA GLN A 6 -6.82 -3.25 19.36
C GLN A 6 -6.86 -1.93 18.58
N LEU A 7 -7.87 -1.08 18.83
CA LEU A 7 -7.92 0.24 18.22
C LEU A 7 -6.74 1.11 18.67
N LYS A 8 -6.44 1.11 19.97
CA LYS A 8 -5.31 1.86 20.53
C LYS A 8 -3.98 1.41 19.91
N ASP A 9 -3.80 0.11 19.70
CA ASP A 9 -2.58 -0.43 19.11
C ASP A 9 -2.42 0.05 17.65
N VAL A 10 -3.51 0.05 16.87
CA VAL A 10 -3.49 0.48 15.46
C VAL A 10 -3.22 1.98 15.34
N VAL A 11 -3.94 2.82 16.08
CA VAL A 11 -3.82 4.29 15.95
C VAL A 11 -2.53 4.86 16.53
N ASN A 12 -1.77 4.08 17.32
CA ASN A 12 -0.46 4.48 17.82
C ASN A 12 0.70 3.90 16.98
N ASP A 13 0.42 3.02 16.02
CA ASP A 13 1.44 2.48 15.13
C ASP A 13 1.81 3.52 14.06
N ALA A 14 3.00 4.09 14.20
CA ALA A 14 3.47 5.11 13.29
C ALA A 14 3.65 4.62 11.84
N GLN A 15 3.86 3.33 11.58
CA GLN A 15 3.89 2.82 10.19
C GLN A 15 2.47 2.78 9.61
N LEU A 16 1.48 2.34 10.38
CA LEU A 16 0.09 2.34 9.93
C LEU A 16 -0.42 3.76 9.69
N LEU A 17 -0.15 4.69 10.61
CA LEU A 17 -0.54 6.09 10.42
C LEU A 17 0.06 6.73 9.16
N ARG A 18 1.26 6.33 8.73
CA ARG A 18 1.84 6.80 7.45
C ARG A 18 1.07 6.27 6.25
N LEU A 19 0.59 5.03 6.31
CA LEU A 19 -0.23 4.41 5.26
C LEU A 19 -1.65 4.99 5.26
N ASP A 20 -2.23 5.22 6.43
CA ASP A 20 -3.53 5.89 6.61
C ASP A 20 -3.49 7.33 6.08
N PHE A 21 -2.43 8.07 6.37
CA PHE A 21 -2.19 9.39 5.76
C PHE A 21 -2.04 9.27 4.24
N GLY A 22 -1.40 8.21 3.75
CA GLY A 22 -1.22 7.98 2.32
C GLY A 22 -2.55 7.77 1.59
N ILE A 23 -3.45 6.93 2.10
CA ILE A 23 -4.77 6.75 1.47
C ILE A 23 -5.63 8.00 1.57
N PHE A 24 -5.53 8.72 2.69
CA PHE A 24 -6.19 10.01 2.88
C PHE A 24 -5.74 11.01 1.82
N ALA A 25 -4.42 11.20 1.66
CA ALA A 25 -3.85 12.11 0.66
C ALA A 25 -4.20 11.69 -0.77
N LEU A 26 -4.13 10.39 -1.07
CA LEU A 26 -4.46 9.83 -2.38
C LEU A 26 -5.90 10.16 -2.79
N HIS A 27 -6.86 9.93 -1.88
CA HIS A 27 -8.28 10.19 -2.15
C HIS A 27 -8.64 11.67 -2.08
N MET A 28 -7.96 12.45 -1.25
CA MET A 28 -8.08 13.90 -1.24
C MET A 28 -7.67 14.50 -2.57
N MET A 29 -6.53 14.08 -3.12
CA MET A 29 -6.09 14.53 -4.44
C MET A 29 -7.06 14.05 -5.53
N LEU A 30 -7.46 12.78 -5.51
CA LEU A 30 -8.42 12.24 -6.48
C LEU A 30 -9.70 13.10 -6.55
N THR A 31 -10.35 13.33 -5.42
CA THR A 31 -11.63 14.05 -5.43
C THR A 31 -11.45 15.54 -5.70
N ALA A 32 -10.38 16.18 -5.19
CA ALA A 32 -10.09 17.59 -5.49
C ALA A 32 -9.86 17.80 -6.99
N THR A 33 -9.03 16.96 -7.61
CA THR A 33 -8.75 16.99 -9.05
C THR A 33 -10.01 16.71 -9.85
N PHE A 34 -10.82 15.71 -9.48
CA PHE A 34 -12.04 15.36 -10.22
C PHE A 34 -13.22 16.33 -10.05
N VAL A 35 -13.18 17.23 -9.06
CA VAL A 35 -14.14 18.35 -8.99
C VAL A 35 -13.92 19.32 -10.16
N VAL A 36 -12.68 19.56 -10.55
CA VAL A 36 -12.34 20.60 -11.55
C VAL A 36 -12.00 20.04 -12.92
N LEU A 37 -11.51 18.80 -13.02
CA LEU A 37 -11.02 18.23 -14.27
C LEU A 37 -12.08 18.16 -15.39
N PRO A 38 -13.36 17.80 -15.13
CA PRO A 38 -14.40 17.87 -16.16
C PRO A 38 -14.60 19.30 -16.68
N LEU A 39 -14.47 20.31 -15.81
CA LEU A 39 -14.57 21.71 -16.21
C LEU A 39 -13.39 22.11 -17.09
N ALA A 40 -12.17 21.67 -16.76
CA ALA A 40 -10.99 21.90 -17.61
C ALA A 40 -11.15 21.27 -19.00
N LEU A 41 -11.64 20.02 -19.07
CA LEU A 41 -11.89 19.36 -20.36
C LEU A 41 -12.93 20.10 -21.22
N ARG A 42 -14.01 20.58 -20.61
CA ARG A 42 -15.08 21.29 -21.31
C ARG A 42 -14.68 22.72 -21.69
N ASP A 43 -14.28 23.50 -20.70
CA ASP A 43 -14.14 24.96 -20.82
C ASP A 43 -12.79 25.36 -21.43
N ALA A 44 -11.74 24.58 -21.19
CA ALA A 44 -10.39 24.94 -21.60
C ALA A 44 -9.91 24.09 -22.80
N ALA A 45 -10.21 22.78 -22.80
CA ALA A 45 -9.83 21.88 -23.90
C ALA A 45 -10.91 21.67 -24.98
N GLY A 46 -12.12 22.25 -24.79
CA GLY A 46 -13.20 22.26 -25.79
C GLY A 46 -13.88 20.91 -26.02
N LEU A 47 -13.76 19.95 -25.09
CA LEU A 47 -14.40 18.64 -25.18
C LEU A 47 -15.73 18.66 -24.40
N ASP A 48 -16.84 18.58 -25.11
CA ASP A 48 -18.17 18.50 -24.50
C ASP A 48 -18.26 17.36 -23.49
N THR A 49 -19.06 17.56 -22.43
CA THR A 49 -19.23 16.60 -21.33
C THR A 49 -19.63 15.20 -21.81
N ASP A 50 -20.45 15.12 -22.85
CA ASP A 50 -20.92 13.86 -23.45
C ASP A 50 -19.78 13.03 -24.07
N HIS A 51 -18.65 13.65 -24.37
CA HIS A 51 -17.47 13.03 -24.97
C HIS A 51 -16.33 12.79 -23.98
N HIS A 52 -16.46 13.21 -22.70
CA HIS A 52 -15.39 13.02 -21.70
C HIS A 52 -14.98 11.56 -21.52
N TRP A 53 -15.92 10.63 -21.70
CA TRP A 53 -15.62 9.20 -21.59
C TRP A 53 -14.63 8.71 -22.66
N TYR A 54 -14.50 9.39 -23.80
CA TYR A 54 -13.49 9.08 -24.82
C TYR A 54 -12.07 9.26 -24.28
N VAL A 55 -11.88 10.14 -23.29
CA VAL A 55 -10.61 10.34 -22.61
C VAL A 55 -10.51 9.44 -21.39
N TYR A 56 -11.51 9.49 -20.50
CA TYR A 56 -11.44 8.78 -19.23
C TYR A 56 -11.33 7.27 -19.39
N LEU A 57 -12.14 6.65 -20.25
CA LEU A 57 -12.19 5.19 -20.35
C LEU A 57 -10.87 4.61 -20.91
N PRO A 58 -10.33 5.08 -22.06
CA PRO A 58 -9.05 4.56 -22.54
C PRO A 58 -7.92 4.82 -21.56
N VAL A 59 -7.83 6.02 -20.99
CA VAL A 59 -6.78 6.34 -20.02
C VAL A 59 -6.85 5.42 -18.81
N MET A 60 -8.04 5.20 -18.24
CA MET A 60 -8.22 4.33 -17.08
C MET A 60 -7.84 2.88 -17.40
N VAL A 61 -8.22 2.36 -18.57
CA VAL A 61 -7.84 1.00 -19.00
C VAL A 61 -6.32 0.86 -19.19
N PHE A 62 -5.71 1.74 -19.98
CA PHE A 62 -4.28 1.63 -20.28
C PHE A 62 -3.40 1.90 -19.06
N SER A 63 -3.79 2.82 -18.17
CA SER A 63 -3.08 3.07 -16.91
C SER A 63 -3.17 1.89 -15.95
N MET A 64 -4.33 1.24 -15.86
CA MET A 64 -4.52 0.01 -15.08
C MET A 64 -3.63 -1.12 -15.61
N LEU A 65 -3.55 -1.29 -16.94
CA LEU A 65 -2.66 -2.28 -17.55
C LEU A 65 -1.19 -1.96 -17.26
N LEU A 66 -0.80 -0.68 -17.32
CA LEU A 66 0.57 -0.24 -17.10
C LEU A 66 0.99 -0.36 -15.63
N MET A 67 0.09 -0.20 -14.66
CA MET A 67 0.43 -0.34 -13.24
C MET A 67 0.93 -1.75 -12.91
N ILE A 68 0.38 -2.78 -13.57
CA ILE A 68 0.61 -4.20 -13.25
C ILE A 68 2.09 -4.56 -13.26
N PRO A 69 2.87 -4.30 -14.33
CA PRO A 69 4.30 -4.58 -14.33
C PRO A 69 5.05 -3.80 -13.24
N PHE A 70 4.65 -2.56 -12.92
CA PHE A 70 5.29 -1.80 -11.84
C PHE A 70 5.09 -2.46 -10.48
N VAL A 71 3.86 -2.88 -10.16
CA VAL A 71 3.54 -3.59 -8.90
C VAL A 71 4.27 -4.94 -8.83
N ILE A 72 4.27 -5.72 -9.92
CA ILE A 72 4.99 -7.00 -9.99
C ILE A 72 6.50 -6.79 -9.76
N ILE A 73 7.10 -5.79 -10.40
CA ILE A 73 8.52 -5.46 -10.22
C ILE A 73 8.79 -5.02 -8.79
N ALA A 74 7.89 -4.23 -8.18
CA ALA A 74 8.00 -3.77 -6.79
C ALA A 74 8.08 -4.94 -5.81
N GLU A 75 7.15 -5.88 -5.92
CA GLU A 75 7.13 -7.06 -5.07
C GLU A 75 8.32 -7.98 -5.37
N LYS A 76 8.52 -8.36 -6.64
CA LYS A 76 9.56 -9.33 -7.04
C LYS A 76 10.97 -8.82 -6.73
N LYS A 77 11.24 -7.53 -6.90
CA LYS A 77 12.57 -6.95 -6.60
C LYS A 77 12.70 -6.48 -5.15
N ARG A 78 11.69 -6.66 -4.31
CA ARG A 78 11.65 -6.17 -2.92
C ARG A 78 11.86 -4.66 -2.80
N ARG A 79 11.41 -3.89 -3.80
CA ARG A 79 11.58 -2.42 -3.90
C ARG A 79 10.26 -1.65 -3.72
N ILE A 80 9.32 -2.20 -2.95
CA ILE A 80 8.01 -1.57 -2.70
C ILE A 80 8.14 -0.12 -2.24
N LYS A 81 8.99 0.18 -1.26
CA LYS A 81 9.18 1.56 -0.78
C LYS A 81 9.58 2.52 -1.92
N SER A 82 10.55 2.14 -2.73
CA SER A 82 11.05 2.99 -3.82
C SER A 82 9.98 3.26 -4.88
N ILE A 83 9.23 2.22 -5.27
CA ILE A 83 8.15 2.36 -6.26
C ILE A 83 6.97 3.15 -5.69
N PHE A 84 6.63 2.93 -4.42
CA PHE A 84 5.64 3.72 -3.71
C PHE A 84 5.99 5.21 -3.74
N THR A 85 7.20 5.59 -3.30
CA THR A 85 7.63 6.99 -3.31
C THR A 85 7.72 7.58 -4.73
N ALA A 86 8.11 6.77 -5.72
CA ALA A 86 8.12 7.20 -7.12
C ALA A 86 6.71 7.47 -7.66
N CYS A 87 5.72 6.67 -7.27
CA CYS A 87 4.32 6.90 -7.64
C CYS A 87 3.79 8.19 -7.00
N VAL A 88 4.15 8.49 -5.74
CA VAL A 88 3.76 9.78 -5.11
C VAL A 88 4.36 10.96 -5.86
N LEU A 89 5.62 10.87 -6.31
CA LEU A 89 6.23 11.90 -7.16
C LEU A 89 5.56 11.98 -8.55
N ALA A 90 5.12 10.85 -9.11
CA ALA A 90 4.40 10.83 -10.37
C ALA A 90 3.01 11.51 -10.24
N LEU A 91 2.33 11.36 -9.10
CA LEU A 91 1.12 12.14 -8.80
C LEU A 91 1.42 13.63 -8.75
N ALA A 92 2.46 14.05 -8.02
CA ALA A 92 2.87 15.46 -7.98
C ALA A 92 3.18 16.01 -9.39
N LEU A 93 3.86 15.22 -10.22
CA LEU A 93 4.15 15.58 -11.61
C LEU A 93 2.86 15.71 -12.44
N ALA A 94 1.90 14.79 -12.29
CA ALA A 94 0.62 14.87 -12.98
C ALA A 94 -0.13 16.15 -12.61
N GLU A 95 -0.14 16.52 -11.32
CA GLU A 95 -0.77 17.76 -10.86
C GLU A 95 -0.06 19.02 -11.39
N VAL A 96 1.27 19.01 -11.51
CA VAL A 96 2.01 20.10 -12.18
C VAL A 96 1.65 20.20 -13.66
N ILE A 97 1.48 19.07 -14.34
CA ILE A 97 1.05 19.01 -15.74
C ILE A 97 -0.36 19.60 -15.86
N PHE A 98 -1.30 19.22 -15.00
CA PHE A 98 -2.64 19.81 -14.98
C PHE A 98 -2.58 21.31 -14.71
N MET A 99 -1.81 21.75 -13.72
CA MET A 99 -1.66 23.17 -13.41
C MET A 99 -1.16 23.98 -14.60
N THR A 100 -0.20 23.44 -15.37
CA THR A 100 0.46 24.18 -16.46
C THR A 100 -0.24 24.04 -17.81
N PHE A 101 -0.92 22.91 -18.05
CA PHE A 101 -1.49 22.55 -19.36
C PHE A 101 -2.97 22.19 -19.26
N ASN A 102 -3.72 22.85 -18.36
CA ASN A 102 -5.16 22.65 -18.19
C ASN A 102 -5.99 23.10 -19.39
N ASP A 103 -5.42 23.87 -20.31
CA ASP A 103 -6.01 24.34 -21.56
C ASP A 103 -5.71 23.44 -22.77
N SER A 104 -4.86 22.43 -22.60
CA SER A 104 -4.45 21.51 -23.65
C SER A 104 -5.06 20.14 -23.44
N LEU A 105 -5.87 19.67 -24.40
CA LEU A 105 -6.42 18.32 -24.36
C LEU A 105 -5.31 17.26 -24.20
N TYR A 106 -4.19 17.43 -24.93
CA TYR A 106 -3.05 16.53 -24.81
C TYR A 106 -2.38 16.61 -23.44
N GLY A 107 -2.27 17.82 -22.87
CA GLY A 107 -1.76 18.03 -21.51
C GLY A 107 -2.60 17.30 -20.47
N ILE A 108 -3.92 17.46 -20.55
CA ILE A 108 -4.88 16.77 -19.68
C ILE A 108 -4.79 15.25 -19.85
N VAL A 109 -4.76 14.73 -21.09
CA VAL A 109 -4.66 13.28 -21.35
C VAL A 109 -3.37 12.69 -20.78
N ILE A 110 -2.22 13.36 -20.98
CA ILE A 110 -0.93 12.92 -20.44
C ILE A 110 -0.94 12.97 -18.90
N GLY A 111 -1.42 14.07 -18.32
CA GLY A 111 -1.55 14.22 -16.87
C GLY A 111 -2.44 13.14 -16.27
N LEU A 112 -3.61 12.87 -16.87
CA LEU A 112 -4.53 11.81 -16.45
C LEU A 112 -3.90 10.43 -16.53
N PHE A 113 -3.13 10.15 -17.59
CA PHE A 113 -2.48 8.87 -17.76
C PHE A 113 -1.42 8.62 -16.68
N ILE A 114 -0.60 9.63 -16.38
CA ILE A 114 0.38 9.57 -15.29
C ILE A 114 -0.32 9.45 -13.94
N PHE A 115 -1.34 10.30 -13.70
CA PHE A 115 -2.12 10.33 -12.46
C PHE A 115 -2.72 8.95 -12.18
N PHE A 116 -3.49 8.39 -13.11
CA PHE A 116 -4.16 7.10 -12.90
C PHE A 116 -3.18 5.93 -12.82
N THR A 117 -2.06 5.96 -13.54
CA THR A 117 -1.06 4.89 -13.43
C THR A 117 -0.47 4.87 -12.02
N ALA A 118 -0.11 6.04 -11.48
CA ALA A 118 0.40 6.17 -10.13
C ALA A 118 -0.67 5.88 -9.07
N PHE A 119 -1.88 6.43 -9.24
CA PHE A 119 -3.02 6.23 -8.36
C PHE A 119 -3.36 4.75 -8.24
N ASN A 120 -3.56 4.06 -9.36
CA ASN A 120 -3.96 2.65 -9.34
C ASN A 120 -2.85 1.77 -8.71
N ALA A 121 -1.57 2.08 -8.97
CA ALA A 121 -0.45 1.38 -8.34
C ALA A 121 -0.43 1.58 -6.81
N LEU A 122 -0.65 2.82 -6.34
CA LEU A 122 -0.70 3.16 -4.92
C LEU A 122 -1.92 2.55 -4.23
N GLU A 123 -3.09 2.62 -4.88
CA GLU A 123 -4.36 2.06 -4.40
C GLU A 123 -4.27 0.53 -4.22
N ALA A 124 -3.61 -0.17 -5.15
CA ALA A 124 -3.36 -1.59 -5.00
C ALA A 124 -2.32 -1.91 -3.91
N THR A 125 -1.34 -1.03 -3.70
CA THR A 125 -0.20 -1.29 -2.81
C THR A 125 -0.50 -0.97 -1.34
N LEU A 126 -1.23 0.11 -1.05
CA LEU A 126 -1.57 0.54 0.31
C LEU A 126 -2.23 -0.55 1.18
N PRO A 127 -3.35 -1.18 0.76
CA PRO A 127 -4.00 -2.22 1.56
C PRO A 127 -3.13 -3.47 1.71
N SER A 128 -2.31 -3.79 0.69
CA SER A 128 -1.32 -4.88 0.76
C SER A 128 -0.26 -4.62 1.84
N LEU A 129 0.21 -3.37 1.94
CA LEU A 129 1.19 -2.97 2.96
C LEU A 129 0.61 -3.04 4.37
N ILE A 130 -0.61 -2.54 4.57
CA ILE A 130 -1.30 -2.64 5.86
C ILE A 130 -1.42 -4.11 6.25
N ALA A 131 -1.96 -4.95 5.36
CA ALA A 131 -2.15 -6.37 5.63
C ALA A 131 -0.84 -7.13 5.96
N LYS A 132 0.32 -6.65 5.50
CA LYS A 132 1.66 -7.21 5.82
C LYS A 132 2.23 -6.70 7.15
N MET A 133 1.76 -5.56 7.66
CA MET A 133 2.28 -4.91 8.87
C MET A 133 1.45 -5.20 10.13
N VAL A 134 0.16 -5.52 10.00
CA VAL A 134 -0.69 -5.86 11.14
C VAL A 134 -0.75 -7.33 11.45
N SER A 135 -0.90 -7.65 12.75
CA SER A 135 -1.21 -8.99 13.21
C SER A 135 -2.59 -9.45 12.69
N PRO A 136 -2.82 -10.76 12.51
CA PRO A 136 -4.11 -11.27 12.03
C PRO A 136 -5.31 -10.81 12.89
N ASN A 137 -5.12 -10.71 14.21
CA ASN A 137 -6.15 -10.25 15.14
C ASN A 137 -6.52 -8.77 15.01
N ASN A 138 -5.61 -7.92 14.51
CA ASN A 138 -5.83 -6.48 14.38
C ASN A 138 -6.20 -6.07 12.94
N LYS A 139 -6.26 -7.03 12.00
CA LYS A 139 -6.49 -6.75 10.57
C LYS A 139 -7.80 -6.03 10.30
N GLY A 140 -8.90 -6.46 10.92
CA GLY A 140 -10.21 -5.81 10.74
C GLY A 140 -10.19 -4.35 11.21
N THR A 141 -9.64 -4.09 12.40
CA THR A 141 -9.52 -2.74 12.97
C THR A 141 -8.65 -1.83 12.10
N ALA A 142 -7.51 -2.32 11.62
CA ALA A 142 -6.62 -1.56 10.75
C ALA A 142 -7.26 -1.22 9.40
N MET A 143 -7.95 -2.19 8.78
CA MET A 143 -8.72 -1.92 7.55
C MET A 143 -9.86 -0.93 7.80
N GLY A 144 -10.47 -0.92 8.99
CA GLY A 144 -11.49 0.06 9.36
C GLY A 144 -10.95 1.50 9.48
N VAL A 145 -9.78 1.67 10.10
CA VAL A 145 -9.09 2.98 10.20
C VAL A 145 -8.65 3.47 8.82
N TYR A 146 -8.11 2.56 7.99
CA TYR A 146 -7.76 2.82 6.60
C TYR A 146 -8.95 3.33 5.79
N SER A 147 -10.08 2.61 5.81
CA SER A 147 -11.28 3.00 5.06
C SER A 147 -11.85 4.33 5.58
N SER A 148 -11.81 4.58 6.89
CA SER A 148 -12.24 5.86 7.47
C SER A 148 -11.36 7.01 6.96
N SER A 149 -10.04 6.80 6.93
CA SER A 149 -9.07 7.77 6.40
C SER A 149 -9.29 8.03 4.90
N GLN A 150 -9.60 6.98 4.14
CA GLN A 150 -9.96 7.07 2.72
C GLN A 150 -11.18 7.96 2.48
N PHE A 151 -12.28 7.72 3.20
CA PHE A 151 -13.50 8.52 3.08
C PHE A 151 -13.30 9.95 3.56
N MET A 152 -12.54 10.17 4.63
CA MET A 152 -12.18 11.51 5.09
C MET A 152 -11.36 12.26 4.02
N GLY A 153 -10.39 11.59 3.39
CA GLY A 153 -9.62 12.14 2.28
C GLY A 153 -10.54 12.58 1.15
N ALA A 154 -11.40 11.68 0.69
CA ALA A 154 -12.38 11.97 -0.37
C ALA A 154 -13.30 13.16 -0.02
N PHE A 155 -13.81 13.20 1.21
CA PHE A 155 -14.65 14.29 1.71
C PHE A 155 -13.93 15.64 1.68
N PHE A 156 -12.74 15.73 2.30
CA PHE A 156 -12.00 16.98 2.33
C PHE A 156 -11.50 17.39 0.95
N GLY A 157 -11.11 16.44 0.09
CA GLY A 157 -10.73 16.73 -1.29
C GLY A 157 -11.88 17.35 -2.08
N GLY A 158 -13.12 16.82 -1.94
CA GLY A 158 -14.29 17.39 -2.59
C GLY A 158 -14.64 18.80 -2.09
N VAL A 159 -14.66 18.98 -0.77
CA VAL A 159 -14.96 20.28 -0.13
C VAL A 159 -13.89 21.33 -0.46
N LEU A 160 -12.61 21.01 -0.23
CA LEU A 160 -11.50 21.93 -0.47
C LEU A 160 -11.29 22.18 -1.96
N GLY A 161 -11.46 21.16 -2.82
CA GLY A 161 -11.36 21.31 -4.27
C GLY A 161 -12.38 22.30 -4.82
N GLY A 162 -13.65 22.19 -4.42
CA GLY A 162 -14.69 23.14 -4.83
C GLY A 162 -14.45 24.54 -4.29
N TRP A 163 -14.06 24.65 -3.01
CA TRP A 163 -13.77 25.94 -2.38
C TRP A 163 -12.56 26.65 -3.02
N LEU A 164 -11.43 25.95 -3.19
CA LEU A 164 -10.23 26.49 -3.83
C LEU A 164 -10.49 26.90 -5.28
N TYR A 165 -11.26 26.10 -6.02
CA TYR A 165 -11.68 26.46 -7.37
C TYR A 165 -12.46 27.78 -7.40
N SER A 166 -13.35 28.01 -6.44
CA SER A 166 -14.16 29.25 -6.39
C SER A 166 -13.34 30.52 -6.17
N ILE A 167 -12.17 30.43 -5.53
CA ILE A 167 -11.35 31.60 -5.18
C ILE A 167 -10.09 31.76 -6.04
N GLY A 168 -9.61 30.70 -6.69
CA GLY A 168 -8.35 30.72 -7.44
C GLY A 168 -8.32 29.79 -8.66
N GLY A 169 -9.48 29.29 -9.11
CA GLY A 169 -9.61 28.51 -10.34
C GLY A 169 -8.84 27.20 -10.33
N PHE A 170 -8.44 26.73 -11.52
CA PHE A 170 -7.73 25.47 -11.72
C PHE A 170 -6.37 25.44 -10.99
N GLU A 171 -5.61 26.54 -11.07
CA GLU A 171 -4.27 26.64 -10.49
C GLU A 171 -4.27 26.45 -8.97
N ALA A 172 -5.26 27.01 -8.27
CA ALA A 172 -5.37 26.85 -6.82
C ALA A 172 -5.61 25.38 -6.40
N VAL A 173 -6.43 24.65 -7.16
CA VAL A 173 -6.74 23.24 -6.88
C VAL A 173 -5.55 22.33 -7.18
N PHE A 174 -4.96 22.46 -8.37
CA PHE A 174 -3.82 21.64 -8.76
C PHE A 174 -2.58 21.97 -7.91
N GLY A 175 -2.34 23.25 -7.60
CA GLY A 175 -1.28 23.68 -6.68
C GLY A 175 -1.45 23.13 -5.26
N PHE A 176 -2.69 23.08 -4.76
CA PHE A 176 -3.00 22.40 -3.49
C PHE A 176 -2.68 20.91 -3.56
N CYS A 177 -3.06 20.22 -4.64
CA CYS A 177 -2.77 18.80 -4.81
C CYS A 177 -1.26 18.52 -4.91
N VAL A 178 -0.48 19.40 -5.57
CA VAL A 178 0.99 19.36 -5.54
C VAL A 178 1.52 19.47 -4.10
N ALA A 179 1.02 20.42 -3.31
CA ALA A 179 1.43 20.60 -1.92
C ALA A 179 1.12 19.35 -1.07
N VAL A 180 -0.07 18.76 -1.23
CA VAL A 180 -0.47 17.51 -0.57
C VAL A 180 0.47 16.36 -0.97
N ALA A 181 0.79 16.23 -2.27
CA ALA A 181 1.70 15.20 -2.76
C ALA A 181 3.13 15.36 -2.22
N VAL A 182 3.62 16.60 -2.08
CA VAL A 182 4.93 16.89 -1.48
C VAL A 182 4.96 16.52 0.00
N VAL A 183 3.92 16.89 0.76
CA VAL A 183 3.80 16.50 2.18
C VAL A 183 3.75 14.98 2.29
N TRP A 184 2.96 14.32 1.45
CA TRP A 184 2.89 12.86 1.41
C TRP A 184 4.21 12.22 1.04
N PHE A 185 4.95 12.76 0.08
CA PHE A 185 6.28 12.27 -0.26
C PHE A 185 7.23 12.34 0.95
N CYS A 186 7.25 13.45 1.68
CA CYS A 186 8.05 13.59 2.90
C CYS A 186 7.68 12.54 3.97
N VAL A 187 6.37 12.33 4.19
CA VAL A 187 5.88 11.30 5.13
C VAL A 187 6.30 9.90 4.67
N ALA A 188 6.09 9.57 3.39
CA ALA A 188 6.40 8.28 2.78
C ALA A 188 7.92 8.00 2.72
N ALA A 189 8.76 9.02 2.54
CA ALA A 189 10.21 8.90 2.53
C ALA A 189 10.74 8.37 3.88
N THR A 190 10.07 8.70 4.99
CA THR A 190 10.40 8.22 6.34
C THR A 190 9.88 6.81 6.66
N MET A 191 9.08 6.20 5.78
CA MET A 191 8.51 4.86 5.99
C MET A 191 9.61 3.78 6.00
N GLN A 192 9.44 2.74 6.81
CA GLN A 192 10.35 1.60 6.78
C GLN A 192 9.96 0.64 5.66
N SER A 193 10.96 0.04 4.99
CA SER A 193 10.68 -0.99 3.99
C SER A 193 10.02 -2.20 4.66
N PRO A 194 8.92 -2.74 4.11
CA PRO A 194 8.27 -3.92 4.68
C PRO A 194 9.23 -5.09 4.73
N ARG A 195 9.20 -5.87 5.83
CA ARG A 195 9.95 -7.11 5.92
C ARG A 195 9.24 -8.19 5.09
N TYR A 196 9.95 -8.79 4.13
CA TYR A 196 9.43 -9.86 3.26
C TYR A 196 9.50 -11.21 3.96
N LEU A 197 8.76 -11.34 5.06
CA LEU A 197 8.70 -12.56 5.86
C LEU A 197 7.53 -13.43 5.41
N SER A 198 7.78 -14.73 5.28
CA SER A 198 6.78 -15.75 5.00
C SER A 198 6.56 -16.58 6.26
N SER A 199 5.31 -16.99 6.51
CA SER A 199 5.02 -17.94 7.58
C SER A 199 5.42 -19.35 7.14
N HIS A 200 6.26 -20.00 7.94
CA HIS A 200 6.69 -21.38 7.75
C HIS A 200 6.37 -22.18 9.00
N LEU A 201 5.65 -23.29 8.84
CA LEU A 201 5.28 -24.17 9.94
C LEU A 201 6.28 -25.33 9.99
N VAL A 202 6.89 -25.54 11.15
CA VAL A 202 7.77 -26.68 11.42
C VAL A 202 7.09 -27.55 12.47
N ARG A 203 6.95 -28.85 12.20
CA ARG A 203 6.50 -29.82 13.21
C ARG A 203 7.69 -30.19 14.09
N VAL A 204 7.53 -30.00 15.40
CA VAL A 204 8.59 -30.19 16.40
C VAL A 204 8.29 -31.34 17.36
N GLY A 205 7.14 -32.01 17.17
CA GLY A 205 6.69 -33.10 18.03
C GLY A 205 6.13 -32.60 19.38
N LYS A 206 5.73 -33.53 20.23
CA LYS A 206 5.28 -33.21 21.60
C LYS A 206 6.47 -32.80 22.46
N ILE A 207 6.44 -31.57 22.94
CA ILE A 207 7.49 -30.98 23.78
C ILE A 207 6.87 -30.29 24.99
N ASP A 208 7.63 -30.15 26.07
CA ASP A 208 7.23 -29.38 27.25
C ASP A 208 7.50 -27.86 27.07
N GLU A 209 7.04 -27.06 28.04
CA GLU A 209 7.22 -25.60 28.00
C GLU A 209 8.68 -25.15 28.03
N GLU A 210 9.56 -25.90 28.70
CA GLU A 210 10.97 -25.54 28.84
C GLU A 210 11.71 -25.78 27.51
N GLN A 211 11.45 -26.92 26.89
CA GLN A 211 11.92 -27.30 25.56
C GLN A 211 11.41 -26.33 24.49
N ALA A 212 10.15 -25.90 24.58
CA ALA A 212 9.59 -24.91 23.66
C ALA A 212 10.33 -23.56 23.73
N ARG A 213 10.62 -23.06 24.95
CA ARG A 213 11.40 -21.82 25.13
C ARG A 213 12.82 -21.96 24.58
N HIS A 214 13.46 -23.12 24.78
CA HIS A 214 14.77 -23.41 24.22
C HIS A 214 14.74 -23.44 22.68
N LEU A 215 13.74 -24.10 22.09
CA LEU A 215 13.57 -24.16 20.63
C LEU A 215 13.35 -22.78 20.00
N VAL A 216 12.60 -21.88 20.64
CA VAL A 216 12.47 -20.49 20.18
C VAL A 216 13.85 -19.82 20.05
N GLY A 217 14.72 -20.02 21.05
CA GLY A 217 16.08 -19.50 21.04
C GLY A 217 16.92 -20.08 19.90
N GLU A 218 16.81 -21.38 19.64
CA GLU A 218 17.52 -22.05 18.55
C GLU A 218 17.02 -21.64 17.16
N PHE A 219 15.70 -21.56 16.96
CA PHE A 219 15.13 -21.10 15.69
C PHE A 219 15.55 -19.68 15.36
N THR A 220 15.63 -18.79 16.35
CA THR A 220 16.04 -17.39 16.13
C THR A 220 17.52 -17.27 15.73
N LYS A 221 18.35 -18.29 16.00
CA LYS A 221 19.75 -18.35 15.52
C LYS A 221 19.86 -18.80 14.06
N VAL A 222 18.83 -19.42 13.49
CA VAL A 222 18.85 -19.87 12.09
C VAL A 222 18.79 -18.65 11.18
N THR A 223 19.76 -18.56 10.27
CA THR A 223 19.83 -17.45 9.29
C THR A 223 18.53 -17.38 8.49
N GLY A 224 17.94 -16.19 8.45
CA GLY A 224 16.67 -15.95 7.76
C GLY A 224 15.41 -16.21 8.60
N VAL A 225 15.50 -16.68 9.85
CA VAL A 225 14.37 -16.68 10.78
C VAL A 225 14.32 -15.34 11.50
N ALA A 226 13.19 -14.63 11.40
CA ALA A 226 13.00 -13.32 12.01
C ALA A 226 12.19 -13.38 13.32
N GLU A 227 11.20 -14.28 13.38
CA GLU A 227 10.40 -14.54 14.57
C GLU A 227 10.11 -16.03 14.65
N ALA A 228 10.07 -16.58 15.87
CA ALA A 228 9.71 -17.96 16.14
C ALA A 228 8.70 -18.00 17.30
N VAL A 229 7.58 -18.69 17.11
CA VAL A 229 6.60 -18.99 18.15
C VAL A 229 6.39 -20.49 18.16
N VAL A 230 6.61 -21.12 19.30
CA VAL A 230 6.44 -22.57 19.48
C VAL A 230 5.19 -22.80 20.32
N LEU A 231 4.28 -23.64 19.84
CA LEU A 231 3.06 -24.06 20.53
C LEU A 231 3.27 -25.51 21.00
N PRO A 232 3.60 -25.75 22.29
CA PRO A 232 3.93 -27.08 22.81
C PRO A 232 2.76 -28.06 22.68
N GLU A 233 1.55 -27.59 23.01
CA GLU A 233 0.31 -28.39 22.97
C GLU A 233 -0.01 -28.93 21.56
N ASP A 234 0.29 -28.12 20.54
CA ASP A 234 0.03 -28.46 19.14
C ASP A 234 1.23 -29.17 18.49
N GLY A 235 2.38 -29.22 19.15
CA GLY A 235 3.63 -29.81 18.64
C GLY A 235 4.17 -29.11 17.38
N VAL A 236 3.90 -27.82 17.21
CA VAL A 236 4.29 -27.03 16.04
C VAL A 236 4.97 -25.73 16.40
N ALA A 237 5.90 -25.32 15.54
CA ALA A 237 6.55 -24.02 15.55
C ALA A 237 6.12 -23.21 14.33
N TYR A 238 5.60 -22.01 14.58
CA TYR A 238 5.30 -21.00 13.57
C TYR A 238 6.49 -20.05 13.47
N LEU A 239 7.17 -20.07 12.32
CA LEU A 239 8.32 -19.23 12.03
C LEU A 239 7.92 -18.16 11.03
N LYS A 240 8.36 -16.92 11.24
CA LYS A 240 8.39 -15.91 10.19
C LYS A 240 9.79 -15.84 9.61
N VAL A 241 9.92 -16.22 8.34
CA VAL A 241 11.23 -16.41 7.68
C VAL A 241 11.38 -15.54 6.43
N ASP A 242 12.57 -14.99 6.22
CA ASP A 242 12.97 -14.44 4.94
C ASP A 242 13.42 -15.58 4.02
N LEU A 243 12.54 -15.99 3.10
CA LEU A 243 12.80 -17.10 2.17
C LEU A 243 14.05 -16.94 1.27
N ARG A 244 14.57 -15.72 1.07
CA ARG A 244 15.81 -15.51 0.29
C ARG A 244 17.07 -15.74 1.10
N ALA A 245 17.01 -15.48 2.40
CA ALA A 245 18.14 -15.63 3.32
C ALA A 245 18.06 -16.92 4.15
N LEU A 246 16.91 -17.62 4.11
CA LEU A 246 16.66 -18.79 4.94
C LEU A 246 17.64 -19.93 4.65
N ASP A 247 18.37 -20.32 5.69
CA ASP A 247 19.11 -21.57 5.71
C ASP A 247 18.14 -22.74 5.92
N ARG A 248 17.72 -23.33 4.80
CA ARG A 248 16.76 -24.44 4.80
C ARG A 248 17.35 -25.74 5.35
N GLU A 249 18.67 -25.92 5.27
CA GLU A 249 19.30 -27.14 5.81
C GLU A 249 19.40 -27.07 7.32
N ALA A 250 19.81 -25.94 7.86
CA ALA A 250 19.78 -25.70 9.31
C ALA A 250 18.36 -25.87 9.88
N LEU A 251 17.34 -25.42 9.15
CA LEU A 251 15.95 -25.55 9.60
C LEU A 251 15.46 -27.01 9.65
N LYS A 252 15.91 -27.86 8.72
CA LYS A 252 15.54 -29.29 8.70
C LYS A 252 16.04 -30.06 9.91
N ALA A 253 17.11 -29.58 10.57
CA ALA A 253 17.62 -30.22 11.78
C ALA A 253 16.64 -30.17 12.97
N PHE A 254 15.69 -29.24 12.93
CA PHE A 254 14.67 -29.05 13.96
C PHE A 254 13.31 -29.66 13.60
N ALA A 255 13.14 -30.10 12.35
CA ALA A 255 11.92 -30.78 11.94
C ALA A 255 11.95 -32.22 12.47
N GLU A 256 10.84 -32.66 13.08
CA GLU A 256 10.64 -34.06 13.42
C GLU A 256 10.83 -34.91 12.14
N LYS A 257 11.73 -35.90 12.19
CA LYS A 257 11.94 -36.84 11.09
C LYS A 257 10.75 -37.79 11.04
N ASP A 258 9.67 -37.38 10.40
CA ASP A 258 8.69 -38.32 9.85
C ASP A 258 8.30 -37.93 8.42
N ASP A 259 8.73 -38.82 7.54
CA ASP A 259 8.41 -39.09 6.15
C ASP A 259 8.63 -38.05 5.04
N ALA A 260 9.59 -38.43 4.19
CA ALA A 260 9.62 -38.16 2.76
C ALA A 260 8.36 -38.71 2.06
N ALA A 261 7.17 -38.12 2.27
CA ALA A 261 6.02 -38.22 1.37
C ALA A 261 4.85 -37.33 1.87
N GLY A 262 4.37 -36.40 1.03
CA GLY A 262 3.05 -35.81 1.21
C GLY A 262 3.03 -34.35 1.67
N GLY A 263 3.19 -33.44 0.71
CA GLY A 263 3.02 -32.01 0.95
C GLY A 263 3.04 -31.20 -0.34
N ALA A 264 2.28 -31.64 -1.34
CA ALA A 264 1.90 -30.76 -2.44
C ALA A 264 1.21 -29.52 -1.85
N ALA A 265 1.64 -28.35 -2.30
CA ALA A 265 0.98 -27.08 -2.01
C ALA A 265 -0.53 -27.18 -2.33
N PRO A 266 -1.43 -26.62 -1.51
CA PRO A 266 -2.71 -26.20 -2.05
C PRO A 266 -2.43 -24.98 -2.95
N GLY A 267 -2.90 -25.09 -4.20
CA GLY A 267 -2.71 -24.10 -5.26
C GLY A 267 -3.40 -22.77 -5.00
#